data_AF-A0AAW5KHK5-F1
#
_entry.id   AF-A0AAW5KHK5-F1
#
_cell.length_a   1.000
_cell.length_b   1.000
_cell.length_c   1.000
_cell.angle_alpha   90.00
_cell.angle_beta   90.00
_cell.angle_gamma   90.00
#
_symmetry.space_group_name_H-M   'P 1'
#
loop_
_entity.id
_entity.type
_entity.pdbx_description
1 polymer ?
#
loop_
_entity_poly.entity_id
_entity_poly.type
_entity_poly.pdbx_seq_one_letter_code
_entity_poly.pdbx_strand_id
1 'polypeptide(L)'
;MKREKRAQRYWGSVRFYRHLIVGSVLGGLLLSTSLAVFWGVENRQLKGAAPVSVEQERALAPMQMVLPDGAAAEGAEIAYQNAHPALYAEKRDFAFAPDREKTVYLTFDDGPTQRTGEILDILDRYGVKATFFVVYRDDEASKEMYREIVARGHTIGVHSASHDYGKVYQSVDSYLDDFDQMYQQIYEVTGVRPDLFRFPGGSVNAYNMDLYQEIIAEMLRRGFVYYDWNVGSGDTMRGATAGTIADRVVEGMPEKRGIVLLHDSANKLQTVQALPRIIERLQGQGYSFAPLDRTVRPCTFAYKPE
;
A
#
# COMPACT_ATOMS: atom_id res chain seq x y z
N MET A 1 -54.40 44.84 26.73
CA MET A 1 -54.33 44.22 28.07
C MET A 1 -54.73 42.73 28.19
N LYS A 2 -55.56 42.11 27.31
CA LYS A 2 -55.93 40.68 27.45
C LYS A 2 -55.02 39.66 26.76
N ARG A 3 -54.21 40.06 25.78
CA ARG A 3 -53.28 39.17 25.05
C ARG A 3 -51.96 38.90 25.79
N GLU A 4 -51.42 39.88 26.51
CA GLU A 4 -50.15 39.74 27.25
C GLU A 4 -50.24 38.80 28.45
N LYS A 5 -51.36 38.80 29.21
CA LYS A 5 -51.56 37.90 30.35
C LYS A 5 -51.67 36.41 29.97
N ARG A 6 -51.90 36.08 28.69
CA ARG A 6 -52.04 34.69 28.23
C ARG A 6 -50.69 34.06 27.85
N ALA A 7 -49.74 34.87 27.38
CA ALA A 7 -48.38 34.43 27.06
C ALA A 7 -47.54 34.14 28.32
N GLN A 8 -47.70 34.97 29.37
CA GLN A 8 -47.05 34.78 30.68
C GLN A 8 -47.42 33.47 31.38
N ARG A 9 -48.53 32.82 31.01
CA ARG A 9 -49.01 31.59 31.64
C ARG A 9 -48.52 30.31 30.95
N TYR A 10 -47.88 30.44 29.79
CA TYR A 10 -47.29 29.31 29.08
C TYR A 10 -45.87 29.07 29.60
N TRP A 11 -45.02 30.09 29.60
CA TRP A 11 -43.65 30.03 30.11
C TRP A 11 -43.63 29.61 31.59
N GLY A 12 -42.89 28.54 31.91
CA GLY A 12 -42.83 27.94 33.25
C GLY A 12 -44.00 27.01 33.61
N SER A 13 -44.99 26.82 32.73
CA SER A 13 -46.07 25.85 32.95
C SER A 13 -45.65 24.41 32.62
N VAL A 14 -46.36 23.42 33.17
CA VAL A 14 -46.19 21.99 32.84
C VAL A 14 -46.32 21.74 31.32
N ARG A 15 -47.21 22.48 30.64
CA ARG A 15 -47.35 22.39 29.18
C ARG A 15 -46.12 22.91 28.46
N PHE A 16 -45.48 23.99 28.94
CA PHE A 16 -44.25 24.49 28.34
C PHE A 16 -43.09 23.52 28.51
N TYR A 17 -42.87 22.99 29.72
CA TYR A 17 -41.80 22.00 29.95
C TYR A 17 -42.03 20.71 29.16
N ARG A 18 -43.29 20.25 29.00
CA ARG A 18 -43.60 19.11 28.15
C ARG A 18 -43.22 19.36 26.68
N HIS A 19 -43.54 20.53 26.12
CA HIS A 19 -43.13 20.86 24.75
C HIS A 19 -41.62 21.07 24.63
N LEU A 20 -40.97 21.63 25.65
CA LEU A 20 -39.52 21.79 25.70
C LEU A 20 -38.83 20.42 25.66
N ILE A 21 -39.23 19.49 26.53
CA ILE A 21 -38.68 18.13 26.58
C ILE A 21 -38.93 17.39 25.26
N VAL A 22 -40.17 17.41 24.75
CA VAL A 22 -40.49 16.77 23.46
C VAL A 22 -39.69 17.40 22.32
N GLY A 23 -39.55 18.73 22.30
CA GLY A 23 -38.76 19.45 21.31
C GLY A 23 -37.26 19.11 21.39
N SER A 24 -36.69 19.02 22.60
CA SER A 24 -35.30 18.63 22.83
C SER A 24 -35.03 17.18 22.44
N VAL A 25 -35.95 16.25 22.74
CA VAL A 25 -35.83 14.84 22.35
C VAL A 25 -35.93 14.68 20.83
N LEU A 26 -36.90 15.33 20.19
CA LEU A 26 -37.04 15.32 18.73
C LEU A 26 -35.85 15.99 18.04
N GLY A 27 -35.36 17.11 18.59
CA GLY A 27 -34.17 17.79 18.10
C GLY A 27 -32.91 16.95 18.22
N GLY A 28 -32.73 16.24 19.35
CA GLY A 28 -31.61 15.32 19.56
C GLY A 28 -31.65 14.12 18.60
N LEU A 29 -32.84 13.56 18.35
CA LEU A 29 -33.03 12.48 17.36
C LEU A 29 -32.78 12.94 15.93
N LEU A 30 -33.26 14.14 15.55
CA LEU A 30 -33.02 14.72 14.24
C LEU A 30 -31.54 15.07 14.03
N LEU A 31 -30.86 15.61 15.05
CA LEU A 31 -29.44 15.92 14.97
C LEU A 31 -28.60 14.64 14.86
N SER A 32 -28.89 13.60 15.66
CA SER A 32 -28.14 12.35 15.61
C SER A 32 -28.33 11.61 14.29
N THR A 33 -29.56 11.57 13.75
CA THR A 33 -29.84 11.00 12.44
C THR A 33 -29.21 11.80 11.32
N SER A 34 -29.22 13.14 11.39
CA SER A 34 -28.57 14.00 10.39
C SER A 34 -27.05 13.85 10.41
N LEU A 35 -26.44 13.75 11.61
CA LEU A 35 -25.00 13.47 11.74
C LEU A 35 -24.67 12.07 11.21
N ALA A 36 -25.48 11.05 11.52
CA ALA A 36 -25.27 9.70 11.03
C ALA A 36 -25.40 9.61 9.49
N VAL A 37 -26.32 10.38 8.90
CA VAL A 37 -26.43 10.50 7.44
C VAL A 37 -25.25 11.28 6.87
N PHE A 38 -24.86 12.41 7.46
CA PHE A 38 -23.74 13.24 7.00
C PHE A 38 -22.42 12.46 7.06
N TRP A 39 -22.07 11.87 8.22
CA TRP A 39 -20.88 11.05 8.38
C TRP A 39 -20.97 9.74 7.59
N GLY A 40 -22.18 9.19 7.41
CA GLY A 40 -22.42 8.05 6.54
C GLY A 40 -22.19 8.36 5.05
N VAL A 41 -22.52 9.57 4.61
CA VAL A 41 -22.28 10.08 3.25
C VAL A 41 -20.80 10.40 3.05
N GLU A 42 -20.16 11.06 4.01
CA GLU A 42 -18.73 11.37 3.97
C GLU A 42 -17.88 10.09 3.99
N ASN A 43 -18.23 9.10 4.81
CA ASN A 43 -17.62 7.77 4.80
C ASN A 43 -17.89 7.02 3.47
N ARG A 44 -19.05 7.24 2.83
CA ARG A 44 -19.30 6.73 1.46
C ARG A 44 -18.49 7.45 0.39
N GLN A 45 -18.16 8.73 0.56
CA GLN A 45 -17.27 9.46 -0.33
C GLN A 45 -15.83 8.97 -0.18
N LEU A 46 -15.37 8.74 1.05
CA LEU A 46 -14.06 8.13 1.34
C LEU A 46 -13.95 6.67 0.85
N LYS A 47 -15.04 5.90 0.92
CA LYS A 47 -15.13 4.55 0.32
C LYS A 47 -15.44 4.56 -1.19
N GLY A 48 -15.87 5.71 -1.70
CA GLY A 48 -16.24 5.95 -3.10
C GLY A 48 -15.07 6.46 -3.94
N ALA A 49 -14.01 6.98 -3.30
CA ALA A 49 -12.65 6.93 -3.82
C ALA A 49 -12.27 5.46 -3.95
N ALA A 50 -12.68 4.85 -5.06
CA ALA A 50 -12.39 3.47 -5.34
C ALA A 50 -10.87 3.24 -5.25
N PRO A 51 -10.41 2.08 -4.75
CA PRO A 51 -9.07 1.63 -5.10
C PRO A 51 -8.93 1.74 -6.62
N VAL A 52 -7.78 2.23 -7.08
CA VAL A 52 -7.46 2.42 -8.50
C VAL A 52 -8.04 1.25 -9.29
N SER A 53 -8.98 1.53 -10.19
CA SER A 53 -9.63 0.45 -10.93
C SER A 53 -8.59 -0.25 -11.81
N VAL A 54 -8.78 -1.54 -12.10
CA VAL A 54 -7.91 -2.31 -12.99
C VAL A 54 -7.71 -1.63 -14.35
N GLU A 55 -8.68 -0.83 -14.80
CA GLU A 55 -8.57 -0.03 -16.02
C GLU A 55 -7.66 1.20 -15.85
N GLN A 56 -7.65 1.81 -14.66
CA GLN A 56 -6.72 2.88 -14.31
C GLN A 56 -5.29 2.34 -14.08
N GLU A 57 -5.11 1.16 -13.48
CA GLU A 57 -3.82 0.46 -13.41
C GLU A 57 -3.26 0.17 -14.81
N ARG A 58 -4.11 -0.28 -15.74
CA ARG A 58 -3.73 -0.52 -17.15
C ARG A 58 -3.40 0.75 -17.92
N ALA A 59 -3.90 1.91 -17.47
CA ALA A 59 -3.69 3.21 -18.11
C ALA A 59 -2.41 3.93 -17.66
N LEU A 60 -1.81 3.49 -16.53
CA LEU A 60 -0.51 3.95 -16.07
C LEU A 60 0.57 3.20 -16.86
N ALA A 61 1.28 3.93 -17.71
CA ALA A 61 2.44 3.37 -18.40
C ALA A 61 3.60 3.30 -17.40
N PRO A 62 4.29 2.15 -17.28
CA PRO A 62 5.50 2.08 -16.47
C PRO A 62 6.55 3.03 -17.06
N MET A 63 6.94 4.03 -16.27
CA MET A 63 8.03 4.94 -16.60
C MET A 63 9.32 4.45 -15.96
N GLN A 64 10.44 4.83 -16.56
CA GLN A 64 11.74 4.64 -15.95
C GLN A 64 11.90 5.65 -14.80
N MET A 65 12.44 5.22 -13.66
CA MET A 65 12.84 6.13 -12.58
C MET A 65 13.82 7.16 -13.14
N VAL A 66 13.37 8.42 -13.22
CA VAL A 66 14.20 9.58 -13.59
C VAL A 66 14.50 10.32 -12.31
N LEU A 67 15.77 10.35 -11.91
CA LEU A 67 16.21 11.23 -10.83
C LEU A 67 16.11 12.67 -11.35
N PRO A 68 15.47 13.59 -10.63
CA PRO A 68 15.46 15.00 -11.03
C PRO A 68 16.90 15.52 -11.10
N ASP A 69 17.25 16.27 -12.15
CA ASP A 69 18.50 17.00 -12.23
C ASP A 69 18.53 17.95 -11.03
N GLY A 70 19.44 17.68 -10.08
CA GLY A 70 19.51 18.35 -8.79
C GLY A 70 19.90 19.82 -8.90
N ALA A 71 18.98 20.68 -9.33
CA ALA A 71 18.97 22.08 -8.99
C ALA A 71 18.12 22.23 -7.72
N ALA A 72 18.70 21.87 -6.57
CA ALA A 72 18.12 22.26 -5.29
C ALA A 72 18.08 23.79 -5.28
N ALA A 73 16.89 24.37 -5.07
CA ALA A 73 16.80 25.77 -4.70
C ALA A 73 17.60 25.94 -3.39
N GLU A 74 18.74 26.62 -3.46
CA GLU A 74 19.56 26.88 -2.29
C GLU A 74 18.74 27.65 -1.23
N GLY A 75 18.71 27.14 0.01
CA GLY A 75 18.55 27.99 1.18
C GLY A 75 17.29 27.83 2.05
N ALA A 76 16.38 26.88 1.80
CA ALA A 76 15.30 26.57 2.74
C ALA A 76 15.48 25.17 3.33
N GLU A 77 15.69 25.10 4.64
CA GLU A 77 15.72 23.84 5.38
C GLU A 77 14.32 23.22 5.38
N ILE A 78 14.18 22.03 4.80
CA ILE A 78 12.91 21.31 4.77
C ILE A 78 12.85 20.41 6.01
N ALA A 79 11.96 20.72 6.96
CA ALA A 79 11.95 20.13 8.30
C ALA A 79 11.98 18.57 8.32
N TYR A 80 11.21 17.92 7.45
CA TYR A 80 11.13 16.45 7.37
C TYR A 80 12.45 15.78 6.95
N GLN A 81 13.39 16.53 6.33
CA GLN A 81 14.68 15.96 5.91
C GLN A 81 15.58 15.61 7.10
N ASN A 82 15.34 16.24 8.25
CA ASN A 82 16.03 15.99 9.51
C ASN A 82 15.34 14.93 10.37
N ALA A 83 14.11 14.53 10.04
CA ALA A 83 13.42 13.44 10.72
C ALA A 83 14.14 12.11 10.48
N HIS A 84 14.11 11.21 11.48
CA HIS A 84 14.69 9.87 11.41
C HIS A 84 16.13 9.86 10.83
N PRO A 85 17.11 10.41 11.55
CA PRO A 85 18.47 10.61 11.02
C PRO A 85 19.20 9.29 10.67
N ALA A 86 18.73 8.16 11.20
CA ALA A 86 19.25 6.83 10.89
C ALA A 86 18.54 6.14 9.70
N LEU A 87 17.43 6.69 9.22
CA LEU A 87 16.63 6.08 8.14
C LEU A 87 17.22 6.41 6.77
N TYR A 88 18.24 5.63 6.41
CA TYR A 88 18.91 5.66 5.11
C TYR A 88 19.25 4.25 4.65
N ALA A 89 19.16 4.01 3.35
CA ALA A 89 19.76 2.82 2.76
C ALA A 89 21.30 2.89 2.85
N GLU A 90 21.95 1.74 3.01
CA GLU A 90 23.41 1.66 3.09
C GLU A 90 24.08 2.12 1.79
N LYS A 91 23.51 1.73 0.64
CA LYS A 91 23.92 2.18 -0.69
C LYS A 91 22.98 3.27 -1.17
N ARG A 92 23.55 4.33 -1.76
CA ARG A 92 22.80 5.51 -2.24
C ARG A 92 22.98 5.78 -3.72
N ASP A 93 23.83 5.00 -4.38
CA ASP A 93 23.96 4.98 -5.82
C ASP A 93 22.80 4.18 -6.44
N PHE A 94 22.26 4.72 -7.54
CA PHE A 94 21.25 4.07 -8.35
C PHE A 94 21.91 3.54 -9.62
N ALA A 95 22.41 2.30 -9.56
CA ALA A 95 23.07 1.63 -10.66
C ALA A 95 22.26 0.39 -11.08
N PHE A 96 21.43 0.56 -12.12
CA PHE A 96 20.59 -0.52 -12.62
C PHE A 96 21.31 -1.33 -13.70
N ALA A 97 21.29 -2.65 -13.55
CA ALA A 97 21.78 -3.57 -14.55
C ALA A 97 20.86 -3.58 -15.79
N PRO A 98 21.38 -4.00 -16.95
CA PRO A 98 20.52 -4.38 -18.08
C PRO A 98 19.50 -5.45 -17.66
N ASP A 99 18.32 -5.38 -18.24
CA ASP A 99 17.26 -6.35 -17.95
C ASP A 99 17.73 -7.77 -18.31
N ARG A 100 17.46 -8.72 -17.41
CA ARG A 100 17.63 -10.14 -17.70
C ARG A 100 16.46 -10.58 -18.57
N GLU A 101 16.74 -11.07 -19.77
CA GLU A 101 15.73 -11.54 -20.71
C GLU A 101 14.88 -12.66 -20.10
N LYS A 102 13.57 -12.62 -20.37
CA LYS A 102 12.54 -13.52 -19.82
C LYS A 102 12.66 -13.76 -18.30
N THR A 103 12.67 -12.70 -17.50
CA THR A 103 12.73 -12.84 -16.02
C THR A 103 11.46 -12.38 -15.33
N VAL A 104 10.96 -13.21 -14.41
CA VAL A 104 9.77 -12.95 -13.60
C VAL A 104 10.20 -12.65 -12.17
N TYR A 105 9.74 -11.52 -11.67
CA TYR A 105 9.88 -11.12 -10.27
C TYR A 105 8.51 -11.22 -9.62
N LEU A 106 8.26 -12.34 -8.93
CA LEU A 106 7.07 -12.49 -8.12
C LEU A 106 7.20 -11.60 -6.88
N THR A 107 6.20 -10.76 -6.63
CA THR A 107 6.18 -9.86 -5.48
C THR A 107 4.87 -10.01 -4.72
N PHE A 108 4.94 -10.06 -3.40
CA PHE A 108 3.81 -10.26 -2.51
C PHE A 108 3.68 -9.11 -1.51
N ASP A 109 2.50 -8.49 -1.48
CA ASP A 109 2.19 -7.37 -0.60
C ASP A 109 1.21 -7.79 0.53
N ASP A 110 1.18 -6.98 1.60
CA ASP A 110 0.30 -7.05 2.77
C ASP A 110 0.62 -8.10 3.83
N GLY A 111 1.48 -9.09 3.52
CA GLY A 111 1.93 -10.11 4.45
C GLY A 111 2.78 -9.58 5.61
N PRO A 112 3.21 -10.43 6.54
CA PRO A 112 2.99 -11.87 6.55
C PRO A 112 1.65 -12.28 7.16
N THR A 113 1.13 -13.41 6.71
CA THR A 113 -0.01 -14.14 7.29
C THR A 113 0.22 -15.65 7.17
N GLN A 114 -0.78 -16.48 7.50
CA GLN A 114 -0.70 -17.92 7.20
C GLN A 114 -0.41 -18.20 5.71
N ARG A 115 -0.89 -17.33 4.80
CA ARG A 115 -0.66 -17.48 3.36
C ARG A 115 0.81 -17.35 2.98
N THR A 116 1.57 -16.56 3.72
CA THR A 116 3.01 -16.40 3.51
C THR A 116 3.73 -17.73 3.65
N GLY A 117 3.47 -18.49 4.73
CA GLY A 117 4.06 -19.81 4.93
C GLY A 117 3.74 -20.78 3.79
N GLU A 118 2.47 -20.84 3.37
CA GLU A 118 2.05 -21.69 2.24
C GLU A 118 2.71 -21.28 0.92
N ILE A 119 2.91 -19.97 0.69
CA ILE A 119 3.61 -19.43 -0.48
C ILE A 119 5.08 -19.82 -0.43
N LEU A 120 5.76 -19.63 0.71
CA LEU A 120 7.17 -19.99 0.88
C LEU A 120 7.41 -21.48 0.57
N ASP A 121 6.54 -22.36 1.06
CA ASP A 121 6.63 -23.80 0.80
C ASP A 121 6.44 -24.15 -0.69
N ILE A 122 5.57 -23.43 -1.40
CA ILE A 122 5.41 -23.58 -2.85
C ILE A 122 6.67 -23.07 -3.56
N LEU A 123 7.16 -21.88 -3.22
CA LEU A 123 8.35 -21.30 -3.84
C LEU A 123 9.57 -22.22 -3.71
N ASP A 124 9.79 -22.81 -2.53
CA ASP A 124 10.87 -23.78 -2.30
C ASP A 124 10.69 -25.05 -3.15
N ARG A 125 9.47 -25.58 -3.27
CA ARG A 125 9.18 -26.76 -4.11
C ARG A 125 9.58 -26.54 -5.57
N TYR A 126 9.41 -25.33 -6.09
CA TYR A 126 9.76 -24.99 -7.47
C TYR A 126 11.16 -24.39 -7.61
N GLY A 127 11.93 -24.23 -6.53
CA GLY A 127 13.25 -23.60 -6.54
C GLY A 127 13.20 -22.12 -6.95
N VAL A 128 12.10 -21.43 -6.67
CA VAL A 128 11.86 -20.04 -7.04
C VAL A 128 12.14 -19.13 -5.85
N LYS A 129 12.72 -17.96 -6.11
CA LYS A 129 12.87 -16.88 -5.13
C LYS A 129 12.03 -15.67 -5.54
N ALA A 130 11.44 -14.99 -4.56
CA ALA A 130 10.47 -13.92 -4.72
C ALA A 130 10.79 -12.73 -3.79
N THR A 131 9.96 -11.70 -3.83
CA THR A 131 10.06 -10.51 -2.97
C THR A 131 8.80 -10.35 -2.14
N PHE A 132 8.94 -9.97 -0.87
CA PHE A 132 7.82 -9.71 0.03
C PHE A 132 7.91 -8.28 0.55
N PHE A 133 6.91 -7.45 0.22
CA PHE A 133 6.75 -6.12 0.79
C PHE A 133 5.79 -6.23 1.97
N VAL A 134 6.37 -6.18 3.17
CA VAL A 134 5.64 -6.60 4.37
C VAL A 134 5.03 -5.44 5.15
N VAL A 135 3.95 -5.75 5.86
CA VAL A 135 3.24 -4.89 6.79
C VAL A 135 3.52 -5.29 8.24
N TYR A 136 3.60 -4.30 9.13
CA TYR A 136 3.95 -4.52 10.53
C TYR A 136 2.86 -5.31 11.26
N ARG A 137 3.29 -6.31 12.01
CA ARG A 137 2.46 -7.06 12.95
C ARG A 137 3.28 -7.42 14.18
N ASP A 138 2.79 -7.05 15.36
CA ASP A 138 3.47 -7.34 16.63
C ASP A 138 3.00 -8.68 17.21
N ASP A 139 3.28 -9.75 16.50
CA ASP A 139 3.04 -11.11 16.96
C ASP A 139 4.19 -12.04 16.54
N GLU A 140 4.44 -13.08 17.34
CA GLU A 140 5.56 -13.98 17.09
C GLU A 140 5.44 -14.80 15.80
N ALA A 141 4.22 -15.09 15.33
CA ALA A 141 4.05 -15.81 14.07
C ALA A 141 4.47 -14.93 12.88
N SER A 142 4.12 -13.64 12.89
CA SER A 142 4.57 -12.67 11.89
C SER A 142 6.08 -12.46 11.94
N LYS A 143 6.66 -12.34 13.14
CA LYS A 143 8.12 -12.23 13.33
C LYS A 143 8.85 -13.44 12.78
N GLU A 144 8.31 -14.64 13.01
CA GLU A 144 8.88 -15.86 12.44
C GLU A 144 8.82 -15.86 10.91
N MET A 145 7.72 -15.40 10.31
CA MET A 145 7.64 -15.28 8.86
C MET A 145 8.64 -14.27 8.29
N TYR A 146 8.93 -13.15 8.96
CA TYR A 146 10.01 -12.25 8.53
C TYR A 146 11.36 -12.98 8.47
N ARG A 147 11.68 -13.80 9.48
CA ARG A 147 12.91 -14.60 9.51
C ARG A 147 12.93 -15.65 8.40
N GLU A 148 11.82 -16.37 8.21
CA GLU A 148 11.71 -17.41 7.18
C GLU A 148 11.84 -16.84 5.76
N ILE A 149 11.25 -15.67 5.48
CA ILE A 149 11.43 -14.97 4.20
C ILE A 149 12.92 -14.77 3.90
N VAL A 150 13.66 -14.22 4.86
CA VAL A 150 15.11 -13.96 4.72
C VAL A 150 15.92 -15.26 4.66
N ALA A 151 15.68 -16.19 5.59
CA ALA A 151 16.43 -17.44 5.70
C ALA A 151 16.29 -18.32 4.45
N ARG A 152 15.13 -18.28 3.79
CA ARG A 152 14.89 -18.98 2.52
C ARG A 152 15.42 -18.22 1.31
N GLY A 153 16.09 -17.08 1.48
CA GLY A 153 16.76 -16.34 0.41
C GLY A 153 15.83 -15.52 -0.46
N HIS A 154 14.67 -15.12 0.07
CA HIS A 154 13.80 -14.14 -0.57
C HIS A 154 14.20 -12.72 -0.18
N THR A 155 13.82 -11.75 -1.01
CA THR A 155 14.01 -10.34 -0.66
C THR A 155 12.85 -9.89 0.23
N ILE A 156 13.16 -9.23 1.35
CA ILE A 156 12.19 -8.56 2.20
C ILE A 156 12.32 -7.04 2.02
N GLY A 157 11.18 -6.38 1.78
CA GLY A 157 11.09 -4.93 1.62
C GLY A 157 9.99 -4.34 2.49
N VAL A 158 10.00 -3.01 2.61
CA VAL A 158 8.98 -2.28 3.38
C VAL A 158 7.73 -2.07 2.53
N HIS A 159 6.55 -2.35 3.09
CA HIS A 159 5.29 -1.86 2.52
C HIS A 159 4.72 -0.70 3.34
N SER A 160 4.44 -0.95 4.63
CA SER A 160 3.92 0.05 5.57
C SER A 160 3.83 -0.56 6.97
N ALA A 161 3.93 0.24 8.03
CA ALA A 161 3.60 -0.24 9.37
C ALA A 161 2.08 -0.37 9.58
N SER A 162 1.31 0.67 9.25
CA SER A 162 -0.13 0.71 9.52
C SER A 162 -1.00 0.17 8.39
N HIS A 163 -0.52 0.30 7.14
CA HIS A 163 -1.28 0.11 5.91
C HIS A 163 -2.61 0.92 5.89
N ASP A 164 -2.65 2.04 6.61
CA ASP A 164 -3.78 2.97 6.69
C ASP A 164 -3.49 4.20 5.83
N TYR A 165 -4.09 4.23 4.64
CA TYR A 165 -3.79 5.22 3.60
C TYR A 165 -4.04 6.65 4.06
N GLY A 166 -5.06 6.86 4.91
CA GLY A 166 -5.38 8.18 5.46
C GLY A 166 -4.36 8.68 6.48
N LYS A 167 -3.58 7.79 7.09
CA LYS A 167 -2.48 8.13 8.00
C LYS A 167 -1.16 8.24 7.24
N VAL A 168 -0.84 7.21 6.46
CA VAL A 168 0.42 7.10 5.70
C VAL A 168 0.61 8.31 4.78
N TYR A 169 -0.45 8.73 4.09
CA TYR A 169 -0.40 9.85 3.15
C TYR A 169 -0.94 11.16 3.72
N GLN A 170 -0.95 11.33 5.05
CA GLN A 170 -1.36 12.59 5.66
C GLN A 170 -0.31 13.70 5.46
N SER A 171 0.97 13.34 5.47
CA SER A 171 2.11 14.24 5.29
C SER A 171 3.37 13.42 4.97
N VAL A 172 4.45 14.09 4.53
CA VAL A 172 5.76 13.42 4.36
C VAL A 172 6.26 12.86 5.69
N ASP A 173 6.11 13.59 6.80
CA ASP A 173 6.48 13.10 8.13
C ASP A 173 5.70 11.84 8.53
N SER A 174 4.38 11.82 8.28
CA SER A 174 3.54 10.64 8.57
C SER A 174 3.96 9.41 7.76
N TYR A 175 4.38 9.61 6.51
CA TYR A 175 4.93 8.54 5.69
C TYR A 175 6.26 8.03 6.26
N LEU A 176 7.17 8.95 6.64
CA LEU A 176 8.47 8.59 7.20
C LEU A 176 8.36 7.88 8.55
N ASP A 177 7.43 8.29 9.42
CA ASP A 177 7.15 7.63 10.70
C ASP A 177 6.67 6.18 10.49
N ASP A 178 5.71 5.98 9.58
CA ASP A 178 5.18 4.66 9.25
C ASP A 178 6.25 3.76 8.60
N PHE A 179 7.06 4.33 7.70
CA PHE A 179 8.15 3.64 7.05
C PHE A 179 9.26 3.24 8.05
N ASP A 180 9.71 4.17 8.91
CA ASP A 180 10.75 3.88 9.90
C ASP A 180 10.31 2.77 10.85
N GLN A 181 9.07 2.80 11.33
CA GLN A 181 8.55 1.75 12.20
C GLN A 181 8.65 0.35 11.56
N MET A 182 8.26 0.21 10.29
CA MET A 182 8.39 -1.08 9.59
C MET A 182 9.85 -1.43 9.29
N TYR A 183 10.67 -0.45 8.90
CA TYR A 183 12.09 -0.61 8.64
C TYR A 183 12.84 -1.14 9.87
N GLN A 184 12.63 -0.53 11.04
CA GLN A 184 13.24 -0.97 12.30
C GLN A 184 12.75 -2.37 12.66
N GLN A 185 11.45 -2.66 12.51
CA GLN A 185 10.92 -3.99 12.80
C GLN A 185 11.60 -5.09 11.96
N ILE A 186 11.79 -4.88 10.65
CA ILE A 186 12.50 -5.85 9.80
C ILE A 186 13.93 -6.04 10.32
N TYR A 187 14.62 -4.94 10.61
CA TYR A 187 16.01 -4.99 11.08
C TYR A 187 16.16 -5.69 12.43
N GLU A 188 15.31 -5.37 13.40
CA GLU A 188 15.35 -5.96 14.74
C GLU A 188 15.07 -7.47 14.73
N VAL A 189 14.14 -7.92 13.88
CA VAL A 189 13.73 -9.33 13.83
C VAL A 189 14.67 -10.19 12.99
N THR A 190 15.20 -9.64 11.89
CA THR A 190 15.91 -10.42 10.87
C THR A 190 17.40 -10.07 10.75
N GLY A 191 17.84 -8.93 11.28
CA GLY A 191 19.18 -8.38 11.07
C GLY A 191 19.41 -7.76 9.68
N VAL A 192 18.43 -7.83 8.78
CA VAL A 192 18.50 -7.24 7.43
C VAL A 192 18.01 -5.81 7.45
N ARG A 193 18.78 -4.89 6.85
CA ARG A 193 18.32 -3.52 6.57
C ARG A 193 17.65 -3.52 5.19
N PRO A 194 16.32 -3.44 5.11
CA PRO A 194 15.64 -3.46 3.82
C PRO A 194 15.99 -2.18 3.06
N ASP A 195 16.29 -2.32 1.78
CA ASP A 195 16.70 -1.23 0.90
C ASP A 195 15.70 -1.01 -0.25
N LEU A 196 14.70 -1.90 -0.34
CA LEU A 196 13.58 -1.86 -1.28
C LEU A 196 12.28 -1.58 -0.55
N PHE A 197 11.37 -0.91 -1.23
CA PHE A 197 10.00 -0.73 -0.74
C PHE A 197 8.96 -0.67 -1.86
N ARG A 198 7.69 -0.73 -1.45
CA ARG A 198 6.55 -0.49 -2.35
C ARG A 198 5.51 0.34 -1.62
N PHE A 199 5.04 1.39 -2.29
CA PHE A 199 3.99 2.26 -1.79
C PHE A 199 2.66 1.50 -1.62
N PRO A 200 1.95 1.64 -0.49
CA PRO A 200 0.56 1.20 -0.37
C PRO A 200 -0.30 1.80 -1.49
N GLY A 201 -0.83 0.94 -2.36
CA GLY A 201 -1.64 1.32 -3.52
C GLY A 201 -0.84 1.79 -4.75
N GLY A 202 0.48 1.62 -4.74
CA GLY A 202 1.38 2.12 -5.79
C GLY A 202 1.81 3.57 -5.59
N SER A 203 2.88 3.97 -6.28
CA SER A 203 3.47 5.32 -6.17
C SER A 203 2.53 6.44 -6.63
N VAL A 204 1.47 6.08 -7.36
CA VAL A 204 0.43 6.97 -7.87
C VAL A 204 -0.92 6.40 -7.45
N ASN A 205 -1.59 7.06 -6.50
CA ASN A 205 -2.88 6.63 -5.99
C ASN A 205 -3.72 7.83 -5.51
N ALA A 206 -5.00 7.60 -5.22
CA ALA A 206 -5.92 8.69 -4.86
C ALA A 206 -5.59 9.41 -3.54
N TYR A 207 -4.80 8.79 -2.66
CA TYR A 207 -4.47 9.33 -1.34
C TYR A 207 -3.18 10.15 -1.32
N ASN A 208 -2.26 9.90 -2.26
CA ASN A 208 -0.95 10.54 -2.28
C ASN A 208 -0.80 11.63 -3.35
N MET A 209 -1.89 11.97 -4.06
CA MET A 209 -1.87 12.89 -5.21
C MET A 209 -1.14 14.21 -4.93
N ASP A 210 -1.29 14.77 -3.73
CA ASP A 210 -0.69 16.06 -3.35
C ASP A 210 0.73 15.93 -2.75
N LEU A 211 1.23 14.71 -2.51
CA LEU A 211 2.47 14.45 -1.75
C LEU A 211 3.44 13.48 -2.44
N TYR A 212 3.02 12.81 -3.51
CA TYR A 212 3.80 11.71 -4.08
C TYR A 212 5.19 12.16 -4.56
N GLN A 213 5.32 13.39 -5.07
CA GLN A 213 6.60 13.92 -5.55
C GLN A 213 7.58 14.13 -4.39
N GLU A 214 7.12 14.75 -3.30
CA GLU A 214 7.91 15.01 -2.11
C GLU A 214 8.33 13.71 -1.44
N ILE A 215 7.41 12.76 -1.29
CA ILE A 215 7.72 11.46 -0.69
C ILE A 215 8.70 10.69 -1.57
N ILE A 216 8.49 10.61 -2.88
CA ILE A 216 9.42 9.94 -3.81
C ILE A 216 10.81 10.59 -3.74
N ALA A 217 10.89 11.92 -3.84
CA ALA A 217 12.15 12.64 -3.78
C ALA A 217 12.89 12.40 -2.47
N GLU A 218 12.17 12.41 -1.34
CA GLU A 218 12.76 12.18 -0.02
C GLU A 218 13.25 10.74 0.16
N MET A 219 12.48 9.74 -0.29
CA MET A 219 12.88 8.34 -0.22
C MET A 219 14.08 8.04 -1.13
N LEU A 220 14.14 8.64 -2.31
CA LEU A 220 15.31 8.56 -3.20
C LEU A 220 16.52 9.27 -2.60
N ARG A 221 16.36 10.44 -1.97
CA ARG A 221 17.43 11.14 -1.24
C ARG A 221 17.99 10.27 -0.11
N ARG A 222 17.13 9.50 0.55
CA ARG A 222 17.50 8.52 1.58
C ARG A 222 18.11 7.22 1.02
N GLY A 223 18.14 7.07 -0.31
CA GLY A 223 18.79 5.96 -1.02
C GLY A 223 17.92 4.71 -1.21
N PHE A 224 16.63 4.77 -0.85
CA PHE A 224 15.72 3.63 -1.02
C PHE A 224 15.26 3.51 -2.48
N VAL A 225 15.04 2.27 -2.92
CA VAL A 225 14.51 1.98 -4.26
C VAL A 225 13.09 1.47 -4.13
N TYR A 226 12.15 2.07 -4.86
CA TYR A 226 10.78 1.57 -4.90
C TYR A 226 10.44 0.84 -6.19
N TYR A 227 9.50 -0.08 -6.10
CA TYR A 227 8.95 -0.80 -7.23
C TYR A 227 7.43 -0.74 -7.18
N ASP A 228 6.82 -0.31 -8.28
CA ASP A 228 5.43 -0.64 -8.60
C ASP A 228 5.40 -2.03 -9.27
N TRP A 229 4.55 -2.21 -10.29
CA TRP A 229 4.43 -3.45 -11.06
C TRP A 229 4.06 -3.15 -12.51
N ASN A 230 4.38 -4.09 -13.42
CA ASN A 230 3.92 -4.05 -14.81
C ASN A 230 3.05 -5.26 -15.16
N VAL A 231 2.82 -6.19 -14.22
CA VAL A 231 1.91 -7.33 -14.37
C VAL A 231 0.97 -7.38 -13.16
N GLY A 232 -0.26 -6.94 -13.35
CA GLY A 232 -1.31 -7.05 -12.33
C GLY A 232 -1.97 -8.43 -12.35
N SER A 233 -1.94 -9.15 -11.23
CA SER A 233 -2.54 -10.49 -11.14
C SER A 233 -4.06 -10.48 -11.05
N GLY A 234 -4.64 -9.41 -10.50
CA GLY A 234 -6.07 -9.31 -10.24
C GLY A 234 -6.57 -10.10 -9.04
N ASP A 235 -5.70 -10.55 -8.15
CA ASP A 235 -6.08 -11.31 -6.96
C ASP A 235 -6.84 -10.50 -5.89
N THR A 236 -6.94 -9.18 -6.07
CA THR A 236 -7.82 -8.27 -5.31
C THR A 236 -9.18 -8.07 -5.96
N MET A 237 -9.38 -8.50 -7.20
CA MET A 237 -10.65 -8.33 -7.89
C MET A 237 -11.74 -9.19 -7.27
N ARG A 238 -12.97 -8.65 -7.24
CA ARG A 238 -14.15 -9.39 -6.80
C ARG A 238 -14.36 -10.61 -7.69
N GLY A 239 -14.46 -11.79 -7.08
CA GLY A 239 -14.67 -13.05 -7.80
C GLY A 239 -13.42 -13.64 -8.45
N ALA A 240 -12.22 -13.13 -8.11
CA ALA A 240 -10.98 -13.75 -8.55
C ALA A 240 -10.91 -15.22 -8.11
N THR A 241 -10.54 -16.07 -9.05
CA THR A 241 -10.25 -17.49 -8.85
C THR A 241 -8.78 -17.76 -9.12
N ALA A 242 -8.25 -18.87 -8.60
CA ALA A 242 -6.87 -19.28 -8.89
C ALA A 242 -6.58 -19.37 -10.39
N GLY A 243 -7.55 -19.87 -11.17
CA GLY A 243 -7.44 -19.96 -12.62
C GLY A 243 -7.34 -18.58 -13.29
N THR A 244 -8.25 -17.67 -12.97
CA THR A 244 -8.24 -16.31 -13.55
C THR A 244 -7.02 -15.50 -13.14
N ILE A 245 -6.47 -15.71 -11.93
CA ILE A 245 -5.24 -15.07 -11.48
C ILE A 245 -4.06 -15.60 -12.31
N ALA A 246 -3.95 -16.93 -12.44
CA ALA A 246 -2.87 -17.53 -13.21
C ALA A 246 -2.91 -17.14 -14.69
N ASP A 247 -4.10 -17.10 -15.30
CA ASP A 247 -4.26 -16.71 -16.70
C ASP A 247 -3.87 -15.24 -16.92
N ARG A 248 -4.30 -14.32 -16.03
CA ARG A 248 -3.89 -12.91 -16.10
C ARG A 248 -2.38 -12.70 -16.01
N VAL A 249 -1.72 -13.37 -15.06
CA VAL A 249 -0.27 -13.24 -14.88
C VAL A 249 0.48 -13.78 -16.11
N VAL A 250 0.08 -14.95 -16.61
CA VAL A 250 0.78 -15.59 -17.74
C VAL A 250 0.55 -14.83 -19.04
N GLU A 251 -0.69 -14.41 -19.32
CA GLU A 251 -1.04 -13.70 -20.56
C GLU A 251 -0.57 -12.25 -20.56
N GLY A 252 -0.47 -11.63 -19.38
CA GLY A 252 0.05 -10.27 -19.21
C GLY A 252 1.56 -10.17 -19.12
N MET A 253 2.30 -11.28 -19.18
CA MET A 253 3.75 -11.30 -18.97
C MET A 253 4.50 -10.67 -20.16
N PRO A 254 5.29 -9.60 -19.96
CA PRO A 254 6.11 -9.02 -21.02
C PRO A 254 7.26 -9.94 -21.41
N GLU A 255 7.65 -9.94 -22.69
CA GLU A 255 8.71 -10.82 -23.22
C GLU A 255 10.06 -10.69 -22.49
N LYS A 256 10.42 -9.47 -22.07
CA LYS A 256 11.70 -9.20 -21.40
C LYS A 256 11.64 -9.51 -19.91
N ARG A 257 10.76 -8.83 -19.17
CA ARG A 257 10.63 -9.04 -17.72
C ARG A 257 9.28 -8.58 -17.19
N GLY A 258 8.81 -9.26 -16.16
CA GLY A 258 7.61 -8.89 -15.42
C GLY A 258 7.85 -8.78 -13.92
N ILE A 259 7.43 -7.67 -13.33
CA ILE A 259 7.27 -7.49 -11.89
C ILE A 259 5.79 -7.69 -11.59
N VAL A 260 5.48 -8.82 -10.95
CA VAL A 260 4.10 -9.30 -10.75
C VAL A 260 3.59 -8.88 -9.38
N LEU A 261 2.48 -8.16 -9.34
CA LEU A 261 1.77 -7.84 -8.10
C LEU A 261 0.86 -8.99 -7.68
N LEU A 262 1.14 -9.59 -6.53
CA LEU A 262 0.33 -10.56 -5.82
C LEU A 262 0.23 -10.11 -4.35
N HIS A 263 -0.69 -10.72 -3.60
CA HIS A 263 -0.87 -10.42 -2.19
C HIS A 263 -0.86 -11.71 -1.36
N ASP A 264 -0.25 -11.66 -0.18
CA ASP A 264 -0.24 -12.75 0.79
C ASP A 264 -0.99 -12.39 2.09
N SER A 265 -1.94 -11.45 2.00
CA SER A 265 -2.92 -11.19 3.06
C SER A 265 -3.85 -12.39 3.32
N ALA A 266 -4.45 -12.48 4.50
CA ALA A 266 -5.05 -13.71 5.02
C ALA A 266 -6.18 -14.31 4.14
N ASN A 267 -6.88 -13.46 3.39
CA ASN A 267 -7.97 -13.82 2.49
C ASN A 267 -7.50 -14.25 1.08
N LYS A 268 -6.19 -14.37 0.83
CA LYS A 268 -5.59 -14.64 -0.49
C LYS A 268 -5.32 -16.12 -0.77
N LEU A 269 -6.24 -17.01 -0.37
CA LEU A 269 -6.11 -18.45 -0.67
C LEU A 269 -6.02 -18.73 -2.18
N GLN A 270 -6.73 -17.96 -3.00
CA GLN A 270 -6.70 -18.10 -4.45
C GLN A 270 -5.34 -17.76 -5.05
N THR A 271 -4.60 -16.83 -4.44
CA THR A 271 -3.21 -16.51 -4.82
C THR A 271 -2.30 -17.70 -4.56
N VAL A 272 -2.39 -18.31 -3.37
CA VAL A 272 -1.66 -19.54 -3.03
C VAL A 272 -1.94 -20.64 -4.05
N GLN A 273 -3.22 -20.85 -4.39
CA GLN A 273 -3.64 -21.89 -5.34
C GLN A 273 -3.24 -21.60 -6.80
N ALA A 274 -3.08 -20.33 -7.18
CA ALA A 274 -2.68 -19.94 -8.54
C ALA A 274 -1.18 -20.18 -8.78
N LEU A 275 -0.37 -20.09 -7.73
CA LEU A 275 1.08 -20.01 -7.82
C LEU A 275 1.74 -21.19 -8.55
N PRO A 276 1.38 -22.46 -8.30
CA PRO A 276 1.91 -23.60 -9.07
C PRO A 276 1.69 -23.44 -10.59
N ARG A 277 0.47 -23.08 -11.01
CA ARG A 277 0.12 -22.91 -12.43
C ARG A 277 0.85 -21.73 -13.07
N ILE A 278 1.07 -20.65 -12.31
CA ILE A 278 1.86 -19.49 -12.78
C ILE A 278 3.30 -19.93 -13.06
N ILE A 279 3.94 -20.58 -12.08
CA ILE A 279 5.34 -20.96 -12.16
C ILE A 279 5.56 -21.97 -13.30
N GLU A 280 4.77 -23.04 -13.36
CA GLU A 280 4.90 -24.09 -14.37
C GLU A 280 4.73 -23.55 -15.80
N ARG A 281 3.73 -22.70 -16.03
CA ARG A 281 3.48 -22.15 -17.37
C ARG A 281 4.58 -21.20 -17.81
N LEU A 282 5.07 -20.33 -16.93
CA LEU A 282 6.11 -19.36 -17.28
C LEU A 282 7.47 -20.06 -17.46
N GLN A 283 7.83 -21.02 -16.59
CA GLN A 283 9.01 -21.87 -16.80
C GLN A 283 8.93 -22.63 -18.13
N GLY A 284 7.76 -23.19 -18.47
CA GLY A 284 7.52 -23.85 -19.76
C GLY A 284 7.66 -22.93 -20.98
N GLN A 285 7.48 -21.61 -20.81
CA GLN A 285 7.71 -20.59 -21.84
C GLN A 285 9.14 -20.05 -21.87
N GLY A 286 10.01 -20.60 -21.01
CA GLY A 286 11.42 -20.23 -20.89
C GLY A 286 11.69 -19.03 -20.00
N TYR A 287 10.75 -18.64 -19.13
CA TYR A 287 11.01 -17.63 -18.12
C TYR A 287 11.80 -18.19 -16.94
N SER A 288 12.75 -17.39 -16.46
CA SER A 288 13.41 -17.60 -15.18
C SER A 288 12.75 -16.76 -14.09
N PHE A 289 12.98 -17.11 -12.82
CA PHE A 289 12.46 -16.39 -11.69
C PHE A 289 13.60 -15.89 -10.80
N ALA A 290 13.46 -14.66 -10.31
CA ALA A 290 14.42 -14.06 -9.40
C ALA A 290 13.71 -13.16 -8.39
N PRO A 291 14.26 -12.98 -7.17
CA PRO A 291 13.78 -11.94 -6.29
C PRO A 291 14.26 -10.58 -6.81
N LEU A 292 13.62 -9.49 -6.38
CA LEU A 292 14.10 -8.14 -6.67
C LEU A 292 15.37 -7.88 -5.87
N ASP A 293 16.27 -7.10 -6.45
CA ASP A 293 17.42 -6.50 -5.76
C ASP A 293 17.60 -5.08 -6.31
N ARG A 294 18.45 -4.28 -5.64
CA ARG A 294 18.70 -2.88 -6.02
C ARG A 294 19.20 -2.67 -7.45
N THR A 295 19.74 -3.71 -8.11
CA THR A 295 20.25 -3.62 -9.48
C THR A 295 19.15 -3.82 -10.51
N VAL A 296 17.99 -4.37 -10.13
CA VAL A 296 16.85 -4.50 -11.01
C VAL A 296 16.26 -3.12 -11.29
N ARG A 297 16.17 -2.74 -12.57
CA ARG A 297 15.57 -1.46 -12.95
C ARG A 297 14.14 -1.33 -12.40
N PRO A 298 13.81 -0.28 -11.66
CA PRO A 298 12.45 -0.08 -11.17
C PRO A 298 11.41 -0.01 -12.29
N CYS A 299 10.22 -0.51 -11.99
CA CYS A 299 9.01 -0.20 -12.73
C CYS A 299 8.28 0.82 -11.87
N THR A 300 8.10 2.04 -12.36
CA THR A 300 7.50 3.12 -11.55
C THR A 300 6.33 3.76 -12.28
N PHE A 301 5.25 4.07 -11.57
CA PHE A 301 4.15 4.87 -12.08
C PHE A 301 4.47 6.36 -12.00
N ALA A 302 3.86 7.12 -12.90
CA ALA A 302 3.87 8.57 -12.89
C ALA A 302 2.48 9.07 -13.31
N TYR A 303 2.04 10.19 -12.72
CA TYR A 303 0.91 10.93 -13.31
C TYR A 303 1.34 11.42 -14.70
N LYS A 304 0.42 11.35 -15.66
CA LYS A 304 0.69 11.95 -16.98
C LYS A 304 0.86 13.47 -16.78
N PRO A 305 1.87 14.10 -17.41
CA PRO A 305 1.92 15.55 -17.47
C PRO A 305 0.63 16.06 -18.12
N GLU A 306 0.04 17.12 -17.55
CA GLU A 306 -1.03 17.89 -18.20
C GLU A 306 -0.55 18.58 -19.48
#